data_AF-A0A6C2YS04-F1
#
_entry.id   AF-A0A6C2YS04-F1
#
_cell.length_a   1.000
_cell.length_b   1.000
_cell.length_c   1.000
_cell.angle_alpha   90.00
_cell.angle_beta   90.00
_cell.angle_gamma   90.00
#
_symmetry.space_group_name_H-M   'P 1'
#
loop_
_entity.id
_entity.type
_entity.pdbx_description
1 polymer ?
#
loop_
_entity_poly.entity_id
_entity_poly.type
_entity_poly.pdbx_seq_one_letter_code
_entity_poly.pdbx_strand_id
1 'polypeptide(L)'
;MDNFGFYLDARGDSGCRGGDDVSLIERLSVYADCEQEVQRYKWIESEKAGHDLGEVAIRRWVKEHWWGYLRARWLEHLQGRRFWVELDRGDFGLLQREFHDDSLLLDRILDRLKDGQENLDIILWAHAWNIPIDSVLSILEALDINSRRLAYRFDA
;
A
#
# COMPACT_ATOMS: atom_id res chain seq x y z
N MET A 1 -35.03 -39.91 10.29
CA MET A 1 -35.84 -39.54 11.46
C MET A 1 -35.11 -38.36 12.06
N ASP A 2 -35.46 -37.10 11.83
CA ASP A 2 -36.76 -36.53 11.41
C ASP A 2 -36.60 -35.37 10.42
N ASN A 3 -37.67 -35.17 9.66
CA ASN A 3 -37.86 -34.25 8.55
C ASN A 3 -39.10 -33.40 8.88
N PHE A 4 -39.01 -32.07 9.01
CA PHE A 4 -40.12 -31.09 8.95
C PHE A 4 -39.47 -29.69 8.96
N GLY A 5 -39.78 -28.72 8.10
CA GLY A 5 -40.78 -28.60 7.04
C GLY A 5 -40.63 -27.25 6.32
N PHE A 6 -41.15 -27.21 5.10
CA PHE A 6 -41.24 -26.10 4.15
C PHE A 6 -41.90 -24.83 4.71
N TYR A 7 -41.54 -23.66 4.15
CA TYR A 7 -42.52 -22.71 3.57
C TYR A 7 -41.83 -21.72 2.62
N LEU A 8 -42.18 -21.80 1.35
CA LEU A 8 -42.08 -20.72 0.36
C LEU A 8 -43.46 -20.06 0.31
N ASP A 9 -43.55 -18.74 0.51
CA ASP A 9 -44.56 -17.94 -0.18
C ASP A 9 -44.04 -16.51 -0.41
N ALA A 10 -44.42 -15.98 -1.55
CA ALA A 10 -44.01 -14.69 -2.09
C ALA A 10 -45.15 -13.67 -1.94
N ARG A 11 -44.81 -12.41 -1.62
CA ARG A 11 -45.33 -11.18 -2.27
C ARG A 11 -44.94 -9.90 -1.50
N GLY A 12 -44.40 -8.95 -2.27
CA GLY A 12 -44.41 -7.47 -2.17
C GLY A 12 -44.45 -6.79 -0.80
N ASP A 13 -43.53 -5.86 -0.53
CA ASP A 13 -43.66 -4.47 -0.98
C ASP A 13 -42.35 -3.69 -0.77
N SER A 14 -42.23 -2.65 -1.59
CA SER A 14 -41.24 -1.60 -1.71
C SER A 14 -40.60 -1.05 -0.41
N GLY A 15 -39.27 -1.04 -0.38
CA GLY A 15 -38.44 -0.32 0.59
C GLY A 15 -37.17 0.20 -0.08
N CYS A 16 -37.08 1.51 -0.23
CA CYS A 16 -36.03 2.23 -0.94
C CYS A 16 -34.64 2.14 -0.29
N ARG A 17 -33.63 2.30 -1.17
CA ARG A 17 -32.30 2.93 -0.96
C ARG A 17 -31.22 2.15 -0.20
N GLY A 18 -30.28 1.65 -1.00
CA GLY A 18 -28.90 2.13 -1.01
C GLY A 18 -28.00 1.60 0.09
N GLY A 19 -27.09 0.69 -0.26
CA GLY A 19 -25.98 0.36 0.65
C GLY A 19 -25.16 -0.89 0.34
N ASP A 20 -25.12 -1.40 -0.89
CA ASP A 20 -24.39 -2.65 -1.20
C ASP A 20 -23.37 -2.48 -2.33
N ASP A 21 -22.56 -1.42 -2.28
CA ASP A 21 -21.36 -1.33 -3.13
C ASP A 21 -20.19 -0.68 -2.37
N VAL A 22 -20.00 -1.06 -1.10
CA VAL A 22 -18.65 -1.04 -0.53
C VAL A 22 -18.02 -2.35 -0.93
N SER A 23 -17.56 -2.38 -2.19
CA SER A 23 -16.78 -3.45 -2.80
C SER A 23 -15.85 -4.12 -1.78
N LEU A 24 -15.78 -5.46 -1.81
CA LEU A 24 -14.89 -6.28 -1.01
C LEU A 24 -13.44 -5.84 -1.22
N ILE A 25 -12.96 -4.87 -0.44
CA ILE A 25 -11.54 -4.55 -0.43
C ILE A 25 -10.82 -5.72 0.22
N GLU A 26 -10.11 -6.47 -0.61
CA GLU A 26 -9.30 -7.60 -0.19
C GLU A 26 -8.27 -7.14 0.86
N ARG A 27 -8.30 -7.79 2.02
CA ARG A 27 -7.39 -7.49 3.14
C ARG A 27 -6.13 -8.33 2.96
N LEU A 28 -5.02 -7.66 2.66
CA LEU A 28 -3.72 -8.29 2.45
C LEU A 28 -2.85 -8.14 3.71
N SER A 29 -1.96 -9.10 3.93
CA SER A 29 -0.96 -9.05 4.99
C SER A 29 0.41 -8.78 4.41
N VAL A 30 1.09 -7.74 4.92
CA VAL A 30 2.47 -7.39 4.58
C VAL A 30 3.40 -8.55 4.92
N TYR A 31 3.17 -9.25 6.03
CA TYR A 31 3.99 -10.39 6.44
C TYR A 31 3.82 -11.59 5.50
N ALA A 32 2.59 -11.90 5.09
CA ALA A 32 2.33 -13.00 4.16
C ALA A 32 2.84 -12.71 2.74
N ASP A 33 2.76 -11.45 2.28
CA ASP A 33 3.32 -11.02 0.99
C ASP A 33 4.86 -11.01 1.03
N CYS A 34 5.46 -10.55 2.13
CA CYS A 34 6.91 -10.47 2.24
C CYS A 34 7.56 -11.86 2.31
N GLU A 35 6.92 -12.83 2.95
CA GLU A 35 7.40 -14.21 2.98
C GLU A 35 7.52 -14.77 1.56
N GLN A 36 6.51 -14.56 0.71
CA GLN A 36 6.55 -15.00 -0.69
C GLN A 36 7.65 -14.29 -1.49
N GLU A 37 7.84 -12.99 -1.28
CA GLU A 37 8.88 -12.23 -1.97
C GLU A 37 10.29 -12.66 -1.54
N VAL A 38 10.50 -12.89 -0.23
CA VAL A 38 11.74 -13.41 0.33
C VAL A 38 12.06 -14.80 -0.21
N GLN A 39 11.09 -15.70 -0.28
CA GLN A 39 11.31 -17.04 -0.84
C GLN A 39 11.68 -16.98 -2.32
N ARG A 40 11.04 -16.09 -3.08
CA ARG A 40 11.39 -15.85 -4.49
C ARG A 40 12.82 -15.31 -4.62
N TYR A 41 13.20 -14.33 -3.80
CA TYR A 41 14.57 -13.81 -3.78
C TYR A 41 15.58 -14.88 -3.43
N LYS A 42 15.34 -15.67 -2.38
CA LYS A 42 16.18 -16.79 -1.97
C LYS A 42 16.40 -17.77 -3.12
N TRP A 43 15.32 -18.16 -3.81
CA TRP A 43 15.40 -19.07 -4.94
C TRP A 43 16.29 -18.49 -6.06
N ILE A 44 16.01 -17.26 -6.50
CA ILE A 44 16.79 -16.58 -7.55
C ILE A 44 18.28 -16.50 -7.19
N GLU A 45 18.61 -16.11 -5.97
CA GLU A 45 20.00 -15.96 -5.54
C GLU A 45 20.71 -17.32 -5.37
N SER A 46 19.98 -18.36 -4.95
CA SER A 46 20.52 -19.72 -4.85
C SER A 46 20.82 -20.31 -6.24
N GLU A 47 19.94 -20.06 -7.22
CA GLU A 47 20.18 -20.46 -8.62
C GLU A 47 21.43 -19.76 -9.18
N LYS A 48 21.59 -18.45 -8.92
CA LYS A 48 22.78 -17.70 -9.34
C LYS A 48 24.07 -18.20 -8.67
N ALA A 49 23.98 -18.62 -7.41
CA ALA A 49 25.12 -19.13 -6.64
C ALA A 49 25.45 -20.60 -6.95
N GLY A 50 24.56 -21.33 -7.64
CA GLY A 50 24.71 -22.76 -7.93
C GLY A 50 24.57 -23.66 -6.69
N HIS A 51 24.08 -23.14 -5.57
CA HIS A 51 23.81 -23.87 -4.33
C HIS A 51 22.80 -23.11 -3.44
N ASP A 52 22.12 -23.81 -2.53
CA ASP A 52 21.17 -23.18 -1.60
C ASP A 52 21.89 -22.24 -0.63
N LEU A 53 21.51 -20.95 -0.66
CA LEU A 53 22.02 -19.93 0.25
C LEU A 53 21.31 -19.92 1.61
N GLY A 54 20.19 -20.62 1.75
CA GLY A 54 19.46 -20.75 2.99
C GLY A 54 19.09 -19.39 3.61
N GLU A 55 19.32 -19.28 4.92
CA GLU A 55 19.01 -18.10 5.72
C GLU A 55 19.87 -16.87 5.38
N VAL A 56 21.01 -17.06 4.72
CA VAL A 56 21.90 -15.96 4.35
C VAL A 56 21.23 -15.06 3.31
N ALA A 57 20.51 -15.65 2.34
CA ALA A 57 19.75 -14.88 1.36
C ALA A 57 18.61 -14.08 2.01
N ILE A 58 17.93 -14.66 3.00
CA ILE A 58 16.86 -13.98 3.75
C ILE A 58 17.40 -12.76 4.49
N ARG A 59 18.49 -12.93 5.25
CA ARG A 59 19.13 -11.81 5.97
C ARG A 59 19.62 -10.72 5.02
N ARG A 60 20.14 -11.09 3.85
CA ARG A 60 20.53 -10.13 2.81
C ARG A 60 19.32 -9.35 2.31
N TRP A 61 18.22 -10.02 2.00
CA TRP A 61 17.00 -9.36 1.55
C TRP A 61 16.45 -8.39 2.59
N VAL A 62 16.39 -8.79 3.86
CA VAL A 62 15.91 -7.90 4.94
C VAL A 62 16.80 -6.66 5.02
N LYS A 63 18.12 -6.82 4.92
CA LYS A 63 19.05 -5.69 4.99
C LYS A 63 18.95 -4.75 3.78
N GLU A 64 18.77 -5.29 2.59
CA GLU A 64 18.91 -4.55 1.32
C GLU A 64 17.58 -4.09 0.73
N HIS A 65 16.47 -4.78 1.02
CA HIS A 65 15.20 -4.61 0.30
C HIS A 65 14.01 -4.32 1.21
N TRP A 66 14.06 -4.63 2.51
CA TRP A 66 12.91 -4.48 3.42
C TRP A 66 12.28 -3.09 3.40
N TRP A 67 13.09 -2.03 3.52
CA TRP A 67 12.58 -0.67 3.60
C TRP A 67 11.92 -0.22 2.30
N GLY A 68 12.51 -0.56 1.15
CA GLY A 68 11.91 -0.26 -0.16
C GLY A 68 10.61 -1.04 -0.37
N TYR A 69 10.62 -2.32 0.00
CA TYR A 69 9.44 -3.19 -0.03
C TYR A 69 8.29 -2.61 0.80
N LEU A 70 8.54 -2.29 2.07
CA LEU A 70 7.54 -1.78 3.00
C LEU A 70 7.00 -0.43 2.56
N ARG A 71 7.88 0.47 2.11
CA ARG A 71 7.50 1.79 1.57
C ARG A 71 6.55 1.66 0.39
N ALA A 72 6.78 0.72 -0.53
CA ALA A 72 5.90 0.51 -1.68
C ALA A 72 4.48 0.09 -1.25
N ARG A 73 4.35 -0.85 -0.32
CA ARG A 73 3.04 -1.33 0.17
C ARG A 73 2.31 -0.24 0.96
N TRP A 74 3.05 0.54 1.72
CA TRP A 74 2.50 1.71 2.39
C TRP A 74 1.96 2.75 1.42
N LEU A 75 2.66 3.05 0.31
CA LEU A 75 2.12 3.93 -0.73
C LEU A 75 0.84 3.37 -1.34
N GLU A 76 0.78 2.07 -1.64
CA GLU A 76 -0.46 1.43 -2.12
C GLU A 76 -1.62 1.58 -1.12
N HIS A 77 -1.32 1.47 0.18
CA HIS A 77 -2.29 1.64 1.26
C HIS A 77 -2.86 3.05 1.30
N LEU A 78 -1.98 4.06 1.30
CA LEU A 78 -2.37 5.45 1.36
C LEU A 78 -3.08 5.92 0.09
N GLN A 79 -2.75 5.34 -1.07
CA GLN A 79 -3.47 5.56 -2.32
C GLN A 79 -4.85 4.88 -2.34
N GLY A 80 -5.18 4.04 -1.35
CA GLY A 80 -6.43 3.28 -1.34
C GLY A 80 -6.46 2.13 -2.35
N ARG A 81 -5.32 1.74 -2.94
CA ARG A 81 -5.24 0.70 -3.98
C ARG A 81 -5.34 -0.70 -3.38
N ARG A 82 -4.67 -0.92 -2.25
CA ARG A 82 -4.64 -2.21 -1.55
C ARG A 82 -4.66 -2.00 -0.05
N PHE A 83 -5.51 -2.76 0.64
CA PHE A 83 -5.60 -2.66 2.08
C PHE A 83 -4.59 -3.62 2.72
N TRP A 84 -3.67 -3.06 3.51
CA TRP A 84 -2.58 -3.77 4.16
C TRP A 84 -2.82 -3.73 5.66
N VAL A 85 -3.16 -4.88 6.24
CA VAL A 85 -3.68 -4.96 7.62
C VAL A 85 -2.69 -4.41 8.65
N GLU A 86 -1.40 -4.69 8.47
CA GLU A 86 -0.34 -4.24 9.38
C GLU A 86 -0.05 -2.75 9.25
N LEU A 87 -0.48 -2.13 8.14
CA LEU A 87 -0.25 -0.72 7.87
C LEU A 87 -1.41 0.14 8.38
N ASP A 88 -2.64 -0.36 8.30
CA ASP A 88 -3.86 0.40 8.59
C ASP A 88 -3.87 1.04 9.98
N ARG A 89 -4.05 2.37 9.98
CA ARG A 89 -4.36 3.18 11.16
C ARG A 89 -5.58 4.08 10.92
N GLY A 90 -6.47 3.70 10.00
CA GLY A 90 -7.53 4.57 9.49
C GLY A 90 -7.04 5.59 8.46
N ASP A 91 -5.85 5.35 7.90
CA ASP A 91 -5.19 6.12 6.85
C ASP A 91 -5.25 5.44 5.47
N PHE A 92 -5.98 4.34 5.35
CA PHE A 92 -6.32 3.78 4.05
C PHE A 92 -7.00 4.82 3.15
N GLY A 93 -6.45 5.03 1.95
CA GLY A 93 -6.97 6.02 1.01
C GLY A 93 -6.80 7.48 1.46
N LEU A 94 -5.99 7.76 2.48
CA LEU A 94 -5.80 9.11 3.02
C LEU A 94 -5.39 10.10 1.93
N LEU A 95 -4.46 9.73 1.05
CA LEU A 95 -3.95 10.65 0.03
C LEU A 95 -5.01 11.02 -1.00
N GLN A 96 -5.86 10.08 -1.39
CA GLN A 96 -6.97 10.38 -2.29
C GLN A 96 -8.03 11.27 -1.63
N ARG A 97 -8.26 11.11 -0.31
CA ARG A 97 -9.22 11.95 0.42
C ARG A 97 -8.70 13.36 0.66
N GLU A 98 -7.45 13.48 1.08
CA GLU A 98 -6.82 14.74 1.49
C GLU A 98 -6.41 15.58 0.28
N PHE A 99 -5.93 14.96 -0.79
CA PHE A 99 -5.44 15.63 -2.00
C PHE A 99 -6.30 15.33 -3.23
N HIS A 100 -7.62 15.21 -3.05
CA HIS A 100 -8.55 14.95 -4.16
C HIS A 100 -8.46 16.01 -5.27
N ASP A 101 -8.36 17.28 -4.88
CA ASP A 101 -8.20 18.42 -5.80
C ASP A 101 -6.85 18.41 -6.54
N ASP A 102 -5.81 17.83 -5.90
CA ASP A 102 -4.45 17.73 -6.41
C ASP A 102 -4.11 16.31 -6.90
N SER A 103 -5.11 15.48 -7.23
CA SER A 103 -4.93 14.05 -7.58
C SER A 103 -3.89 13.80 -8.68
N LEU A 104 -3.87 14.62 -9.73
CA LEU A 104 -2.87 14.53 -10.80
C LEU A 104 -1.45 14.88 -10.33
N LEU A 105 -1.32 15.86 -9.44
CA LEU A 105 -0.02 16.22 -8.85
C LEU A 105 0.46 15.13 -7.91
N LEU A 106 -0.43 14.62 -7.06
CA LEU A 106 -0.18 13.49 -6.18
C LEU A 106 0.34 12.28 -6.97
N ASP A 107 -0.37 11.85 -8.02
CA ASP A 107 0.05 10.69 -8.82
C ASP A 107 1.44 10.91 -9.44
N ARG A 108 1.73 12.12 -9.95
CA ARG A 108 3.06 12.45 -10.49
C ARG A 108 4.15 12.42 -9.44
N ILE A 109 3.89 12.92 -8.24
CA ILE A 109 4.84 12.86 -7.10
C ILE A 109 5.07 11.40 -6.71
N LEU A 110 4.02 10.60 -6.64
CA LEU A 110 4.11 9.19 -6.28
C LEU A 110 4.86 8.35 -7.31
N ASP A 111 4.67 8.60 -8.60
CA ASP A 111 5.42 7.93 -9.67
C ASP A 111 6.92 8.25 -9.55
N ARG A 112 7.27 9.52 -9.27
CA ARG A 112 8.67 9.93 -9.04
C ARG A 112 9.29 9.25 -7.82
N LEU A 113 8.55 9.16 -6.72
CA LEU A 113 9.00 8.45 -5.52
C LEU A 113 9.20 6.94 -5.78
N LYS A 114 8.37 6.33 -6.64
CA LYS A 114 8.51 4.93 -7.06
C LYS A 114 9.73 4.71 -7.95
N ASP A 115 10.09 5.71 -8.76
CA ASP A 115 11.32 5.72 -9.57
C ASP A 115 12.59 5.98 -8.74
N GLY A 116 12.45 6.14 -7.41
CA GLY A 116 13.57 6.33 -6.49
C GLY A 116 14.04 7.78 -6.35
N GLN A 117 13.29 8.75 -6.88
CA GLN A 117 13.59 10.17 -6.69
C GLN A 117 13.35 10.57 -5.23
N GLU A 118 14.20 11.46 -4.71
CA GLU A 118 14.07 11.99 -3.36
C GLU A 118 13.20 13.25 -3.31
N ASN A 119 12.81 13.68 -2.11
CA ASN A 119 12.01 14.89 -1.92
C ASN A 119 12.65 16.13 -2.58
N LEU A 120 14.00 16.23 -2.57
CA LEU A 120 14.71 17.32 -3.22
C LEU A 120 14.55 17.30 -4.74
N ASP A 121 14.65 16.12 -5.37
CA ASP A 121 14.45 15.96 -6.82
C ASP A 121 13.03 16.39 -7.22
N ILE A 122 12.04 16.06 -6.39
CA ILE A 122 10.64 16.43 -6.59
C ILE A 122 10.45 17.95 -6.48
N ILE A 123 11.07 18.58 -5.48
CA ILE A 123 11.03 20.05 -5.30
C ILE A 123 11.69 20.76 -6.49
N LEU A 124 12.86 20.27 -6.94
CA LEU A 124 13.57 20.83 -8.10
C LEU A 124 12.75 20.65 -9.38
N TRP A 125 12.11 19.49 -9.56
CA TRP A 125 11.18 19.25 -10.66
C TRP A 125 9.99 20.21 -10.62
N ALA A 126 9.35 20.38 -9.47
CA ALA A 126 8.23 21.30 -9.31
C ALA A 126 8.60 22.74 -9.70
N HIS A 127 9.78 23.19 -9.24
CA HIS A 127 10.31 24.50 -9.59
C HIS A 127 10.57 24.63 -11.10
N ALA A 128 11.21 23.64 -11.73
CA ALA A 128 11.52 23.66 -13.17
C ALA A 128 10.26 23.69 -14.05
N TRP A 129 9.16 23.10 -13.58
CA TRP A 129 7.89 23.04 -14.31
C TRP A 129 6.86 24.10 -13.84
N ASN A 130 7.28 25.03 -12.97
CA ASN A 130 6.44 26.09 -12.41
C ASN A 130 5.14 25.56 -11.75
N ILE A 131 5.25 24.43 -11.07
CA ILE A 131 4.18 23.81 -10.28
C ILE A 131 4.10 24.53 -8.92
N PRO A 132 2.88 24.81 -8.38
CA PRO A 132 2.72 25.43 -7.07
C PRO A 132 3.44 24.64 -5.98
N ILE A 133 4.47 25.25 -5.37
CA ILE A 133 5.33 24.55 -4.42
C ILE A 133 4.60 24.19 -3.12
N ASP A 134 3.60 24.99 -2.72
CA ASP A 134 2.85 24.75 -1.49
C ASP A 134 2.08 23.42 -1.53
N SER A 135 1.42 23.10 -2.66
CA SER A 135 0.76 21.80 -2.86
C SER A 135 1.77 20.65 -2.82
N VAL A 136 2.94 20.83 -3.44
CA VAL A 136 4.00 19.82 -3.45
C VAL A 136 4.52 19.56 -2.03
N LEU A 137 4.80 20.60 -1.26
CA LEU A 137 5.29 20.49 0.11
C LEU A 137 4.25 19.84 1.01
N SER A 138 2.97 20.21 0.88
CA SER A 138 1.89 19.60 1.66
C SER A 138 1.77 18.09 1.41
N ILE A 139 1.88 17.65 0.15
CA ILE A 139 1.89 16.23 -0.21
C ILE A 139 3.12 15.52 0.38
N LEU A 140 4.31 16.11 0.22
CA LEU A 140 5.55 15.52 0.74
C LEU A 140 5.56 15.44 2.27
N GLU A 141 4.99 16.42 2.97
CA GLU A 141 4.85 16.43 4.43
C GLU A 141 3.90 15.32 4.91
N ALA A 142 2.73 15.17 4.27
CA ALA A 142 1.81 14.09 4.56
C ALA A 142 2.46 12.70 4.35
N LEU A 143 3.32 12.56 3.34
CA LEU A 143 4.10 11.35 3.10
C LEU A 143 5.22 11.14 4.13
N ASP A 144 5.93 12.19 4.57
CA ASP A 144 7.00 12.09 5.56
C ASP A 144 6.48 11.72 6.95
N ILE A 145 5.40 12.37 7.41
CA ILE A 145 4.76 12.08 8.70
C ILE A 145 4.44 10.59 8.82
N ASN A 146 3.94 10.01 7.74
CA ASN A 146 3.55 8.61 7.67
C ASN A 146 4.76 7.68 7.53
N SER A 147 5.79 8.06 6.77
CA SER A 147 7.07 7.32 6.71
C SER A 147 7.70 7.16 8.10
N ARG A 148 7.69 8.22 8.92
CA ARG A 148 8.19 8.19 10.31
C ARG A 148 7.39 7.25 11.22
N ARG A 149 6.07 7.14 11.03
CA ARG A 149 5.21 6.22 11.82
C ARG A 149 5.55 4.75 11.54
N LEU A 150 6.00 4.43 10.33
CA LEU A 150 6.42 3.07 9.99
C LEU A 150 7.72 2.70 10.69
N ALA A 151 8.72 3.57 10.70
CA ALA A 151 9.99 3.31 11.37
C ALA A 151 9.79 2.88 12.83
N TYR A 152 8.96 3.63 13.57
CA TYR A 152 8.62 3.30 14.96
C TYR A 152 7.98 1.91 15.16
N ARG A 153 7.25 1.38 14.17
CA ARG A 153 6.49 0.12 14.30
C ARG A 153 7.38 -1.12 14.10
N PHE A 154 8.44 -1.00 13.31
CA PHE A 154 9.30 -2.13 12.95
C PHE A 154 10.66 -2.12 13.67
N ASP A 155 10.93 -1.07 14.44
CA ASP A 155 12.10 -0.98 15.34
C ASP A 155 11.81 -1.54 16.77
N ALA A 156 10.62 -2.09 17.02
CA ALA A 156 10.20 -2.68 18.30
C ALA A 156 10.05 -4.21 18.22
#